data_AF-K9TTX5-F1
#
_entry.id   AF-K9TTX5-F1
#
_cell.length_a   1.000
_cell.length_b   1.000
_cell.length_c   1.000
_cell.angle_alpha   90.00
_cell.angle_beta   90.00
_cell.angle_gamma   90.00
#
_symmetry.space_group_name_H-M   'P 1'
#
loop_
_entity.id
_entity.type
_entity.pdbx_description
1 polymer ?
#
loop_
_entity_poly.entity_id
_entity_poly.type
_entity_poly.pdbx_seq_one_letter_code
_entity_poly.pdbx_strand_id
1 'polypeptide(L)' 'MPLFGPISRKDLITCLRALGFDGSYSGKKHQFMIIRNPAPTNT' A
#
# COMPACT_ATOMS: atom_id res chain seq x y z
N MET A 1 1.24 11.23 8.76
CA MET A 1 1.23 9.85 9.34
C MET A 1 -0.07 9.72 10.13
N PRO A 2 -0.91 8.70 9.88
CA PRO A 2 -2.22 8.60 10.53
C PRO A 2 -2.10 8.31 12.03
N LEU A 3 -3.13 8.67 12.80
CA LEU A 3 -3.25 8.35 14.23
C LEU A 3 -3.32 6.82 14.38
N PHE A 4 -2.53 6.24 15.30
CA PHE A 4 -2.58 4.80 15.54
C PHE A 4 -3.94 4.40 16.15
N GLY A 5 -4.74 3.69 15.36
CA GLY A 5 -6.10 3.26 15.69
C GLY A 5 -6.77 2.57 14.49
N PRO A 6 -8.04 2.14 14.63
CA PRO A 6 -8.80 1.61 13.50
C PRO A 6 -8.89 2.65 12.38
N ILE A 7 -8.49 2.27 11.17
CA ILE A 7 -8.55 3.12 9.98
C ILE A 7 -9.52 2.53 8.96
N SER A 8 -10.25 3.37 8.24
CA SER A 8 -11.12 2.91 7.17
C SER A 8 -10.28 2.28 6.05
N ARG A 9 -10.83 1.26 5.37
CA ARG A 9 -10.14 0.63 4.23
C ARG A 9 -9.77 1.65 3.14
N LYS A 10 -10.62 2.65 2.91
CA LYS A 10 -10.36 3.70 1.91
C LYS A 10 -9.14 4.54 2.30
N ASP A 11 -9.07 4.97 3.55
CA ASP A 11 -7.96 5.80 4.03
C ASP A 11 -6.65 5.02 4.04
N LEU A 12 -6.70 3.73 4.43
CA LEU A 12 -5.55 2.84 4.33
C LEU A 12 -5.00 2.74 2.89
N ILE A 13 -5.89 2.51 1.90
CA ILE A 13 -5.50 2.43 0.49
C ILE A 13 -4.91 3.76 0.00
N THR A 14 -5.52 4.89 0.37
CA THR A 14 -5.01 6.22 0.00
C THR A 14 -3.62 6.47 0.57
N CYS A 15 -3.38 6.15 1.84
CA CYS A 15 -2.05 6.26 2.45
C CYS A 15 -1.03 5.34 1.79
N LEU A 16 -1.39 4.09 1.47
CA LEU A 16 -0.49 3.15 0.80
C LEU A 16 -0.13 3.61 -0.62
N ARG A 17 -1.08 4.17 -1.37
CA ARG A 17 -0.79 4.79 -2.68
C ARG A 17 0.19 5.94 -2.58
N ALA A 18 0.06 6.79 -1.56
CA ALA A 18 1.01 7.87 -1.32
C ALA A 18 2.43 7.37 -1.00
N LEU A 19 2.56 6.13 -0.49
CA LEU A 19 3.84 5.46 -0.26
C LEU A 19 4.37 4.70 -1.51
N GLY A 20 3.69 4.78 -2.65
CA GLY A 20 4.11 4.12 -3.89
C GLY A 20 3.63 2.67 -4.04
N PHE A 21 2.68 2.22 -3.20
CA PHE A 21 1.99 0.96 -3.45
C PHE A 21 0.96 1.12 -4.57
N ASP A 22 0.97 0.19 -5.51
CA ASP A 22 0.03 0.15 -6.62
C ASP A 22 -1.09 -0.87 -6.41
N GLY A 23 -2.24 -0.54 -6.99
CA GLY A 23 -3.40 -1.42 -7.10
C GLY A 23 -4.19 -1.61 -5.81
N SER A 24 -5.27 -2.39 -5.93
CA SER A 24 -5.97 -3.03 -4.82
C SER A 24 -6.56 -4.31 -5.41
N TYR A 25 -5.67 -5.26 -5.67
CA TYR A 25 -5.98 -6.44 -6.46
C TYR A 25 -6.82 -7.40 -5.62
N SER A 26 -7.88 -7.96 -6.20
CA SER A 26 -8.68 -9.00 -5.56
C SER A 26 -7.85 -10.29 -5.44
N GLY A 27 -7.43 -10.63 -4.23
CA GLY A 27 -7.02 -11.98 -3.88
C GLY A 27 -8.23 -12.85 -3.51
N LYS A 28 -8.00 -14.15 -3.30
CA LYS A 28 -9.06 -15.12 -2.99
C LYS A 28 -9.91 -14.72 -1.77
N LYS A 29 -9.29 -14.21 -0.71
CA LYS A 29 -9.96 -13.77 0.54
C LYS A 29 -9.64 -12.34 0.95
N HIS A 30 -8.46 -11.85 0.57
CA HIS A 30 -7.98 -10.52 0.95
C HIS A 30 -7.42 -9.80 -0.26
N GLN A 31 -7.60 -8.48 -0.27
CA GLN A 31 -7.00 -7.64 -1.29
C GLN A 31 -5.54 -7.37 -0.94
N PHE A 32 -4.71 -7.27 -1.98
CA PHE A 32 -3.29 -6.97 -1.84
C PHE A 32 -2.91 -5.79 -2.74
N MET A 33 -1.85 -5.10 -2.34
CA MET A 33 -1.21 -4.01 -3.09
C MET A 33 0.26 -4.36 -3.29
N ILE A 34 0.87 -3.88 -4.36
CA ILE A 34 2.25 -4.25 -4.72
C ILE A 34 3.09 -2.98 -4.68
N ILE A 35 4.24 -3.01 -4.02
CA ILE A 35 5.25 -1.96 -4.13
C ILE A 35 6.36 -2.46 -5.03
N ARG A 36 6.71 -1.69 -6.06
CA ARG A 36 7.91 -1.99 -6.85
C ARG A 36 9.11 -1.69 -5.97
N ASN A 37 9.89 -2.72 -5.64
CA ASN A 37 11.17 -2.48 -4.99
C ASN A 37 12.02 -1.62 -5.95
N PRO A 38 12.46 -0.40 -5.56
CA PRO A 38 13.44 0.31 -6.35
C PRO A 38 14.67 -0.61 -6.45
N ALA A 39 15.22 -0.75 -7.66
CA ALA A 39 16.43 -1.53 -7.87
C ALA A 39 17.50 -1.07 -6.86
N PRO A 40 18.37 -1.97 -6.34
CA PRO A 40 19.51 -1.52 -5.55
C PRO A 40 20.30 -0.55 -6.42
N THR A 41 20.23 0.74 -6.10
CA THR A 41 21.06 1.76 -6.71
C THR A 41 22.47 1.51 -6.22
N ASN A 42 23.20 0.64 -6.92
CA ASN A 42 24.66 0.59 -6.81
C ASN A 42 25.17 1.96 -7.30
N THR A 43 25.42 2.84 -6.33
CA THR A 43 26.15 4.11 -6.48
C THR A 43 27.51 3.90 -5.83
#